data_AF-A0A1Q7L8L4-F1
#
_entry.id   AF-A0A1Q7L8L4-F1
#
_cell.length_a   1.000
_cell.length_b   1.000
_cell.length_c   1.000
_cell.angle_alpha   90.00
_cell.angle_beta   90.00
_cell.angle_gamma   90.00
#
_symmetry.space_group_name_H-M   'P 1'
#
loop_
_entity.id
_entity.type
_entity.pdbx_description
1 polymer ?
#
loop_
_entity_poly.entity_id
_entity_poly.type
_entity_poly.pdbx_seq_one_letter_code
_entity_poly.pdbx_strand_id
1 'polypeptide(L)'
;MEVVIEQEGLAPLPEAARAHLAGCRHCQEFVSDLAAIVSVANKLPAEVEPPARVWVSLRTQLELEGIIKEPVAAPSEESLSWWRGFSGLFRSRALATVMAGALIVAAAILQLRQPSELPSSPPPPDIGQTAKLLNEQEVDLRNMHLTSTSPVDIALQQDLQQVDDFIADCERHLKEVPRDDLAREYLSDAYQQKAELLSAMMDRGRSVN
;
A
#
# COMPACT_ATOMS: atom_id res chain seq x y z
N MET A 1 15.69 -0.13 -2.50
CA MET A 1 16.46 1.02 -2.00
C MET A 1 15.70 2.24 -2.48
N GLU A 2 14.62 2.54 -1.76
CA GLU A 2 13.59 3.49 -2.18
C GLU A 2 13.92 4.83 -1.53
N VAL A 3 14.57 5.68 -2.31
CA VAL A 3 15.02 7.00 -1.87
C VAL A 3 13.89 7.98 -2.19
N VAL A 4 13.10 8.28 -1.17
CA VAL A 4 12.67 9.63 -0.78
C VAL A 4 12.59 10.63 -1.95
N ILE A 5 11.44 10.70 -2.63
CA ILE A 5 11.12 11.77 -3.61
C ILE A 5 10.45 12.97 -2.91
N GLU A 6 10.32 12.96 -1.58
CA GLU A 6 9.69 14.07 -0.85
C GLU A 6 10.59 15.30 -0.62
N GLN A 7 11.81 15.32 -1.18
CA GLN A 7 12.73 16.46 -1.02
C GLN A 7 13.18 17.16 -2.30
N GLU A 8 12.64 16.80 -3.47
CA GLU A 8 12.83 17.65 -4.66
C GLU A 8 11.72 18.68 -4.75
N GLY A 9 11.78 19.67 -3.86
CA GLY A 9 11.19 20.96 -4.13
C GLY A 9 11.79 21.45 -5.46
N LEU A 10 10.97 21.42 -6.51
CA LEU A 10 11.24 21.88 -7.89
C LEU A 10 12.74 22.04 -8.17
N ALA A 11 13.40 20.96 -8.59
CA ALA A 11 14.79 21.03 -9.04
C ALA A 11 14.96 22.24 -9.98
N PRO A 12 16.05 23.03 -9.84
CA PRO A 12 16.22 24.25 -10.61
C PRO A 12 16.12 23.93 -12.10
N LEU A 13 15.37 24.76 -12.83
CA LEU A 13 15.10 24.52 -14.24
C LEU A 13 16.42 24.26 -15.01
N PRO A 14 16.51 23.18 -15.80
CA PRO A 14 17.72 22.86 -16.54
C PRO A 14 18.11 24.02 -17.47
N GLU A 15 19.41 24.20 -17.69
CA GLU A 15 19.94 25.36 -18.43
C GLU A 15 19.36 25.51 -19.83
N ALA A 16 19.14 24.38 -20.52
CA ALA A 16 18.47 24.35 -21.83
C ALA A 16 17.04 24.93 -21.78
N ALA A 17 16.28 24.64 -20.72
CA ALA A 17 14.93 25.17 -20.54
C ALA A 17 14.96 26.67 -20.24
N ARG A 18 15.92 27.15 -19.44
CA ARG A 18 16.10 28.59 -19.17
C ARG A 18 16.45 29.38 -20.43
N ALA A 19 17.31 28.83 -21.29
CA ALA A 19 17.64 29.44 -22.57
C ALA A 19 16.41 29.52 -23.51
N HIS A 20 15.59 28.47 -23.56
CA HIS A 20 14.35 28.48 -24.32
C HIS A 20 13.34 29.49 -23.78
N LEU A 21 13.14 29.55 -22.46
CA LEU A 21 12.27 30.53 -21.82
C LEU A 21 12.70 31.96 -22.15
N ALA A 22 14.00 32.26 -22.19
CA ALA A 22 14.47 33.59 -22.57
C ALA A 22 14.11 33.99 -24.02
N GLY A 23 14.01 33.01 -24.93
CA GLY A 23 13.73 33.24 -26.35
C GLY A 23 12.26 33.08 -26.77
N CYS A 24 11.41 32.44 -25.98
CA CYS A 24 10.05 32.08 -26.35
C CYS A 24 8.99 32.83 -25.53
N ARG A 25 8.27 33.77 -26.17
CA ARG A 25 7.23 34.58 -25.52
C ARG A 25 6.08 33.74 -24.92
N HIS A 26 5.64 32.71 -25.63
CA HIS A 26 4.53 31.86 -25.19
C HIS A 26 4.86 31.13 -23.89
N CYS A 27 6.09 30.60 -23.77
CA CYS A 27 6.51 29.93 -22.55
C CYS A 27 6.75 30.92 -21.39
N GLN A 28 7.15 32.17 -21.68
CA GLN A 28 7.23 33.23 -20.65
C GLN A 28 5.84 33.57 -20.08
N GLU A 29 4.84 33.72 -20.95
CA GLU A 29 3.45 33.96 -20.55
C GLU A 29 2.93 32.81 -19.68
N PHE A 30 3.13 31.56 -20.11
CA PHE A 30 2.72 30.38 -19.36
C PHE A 30 3.37 30.29 -17.96
N VAL A 31 4.67 30.55 -17.84
CA VAL A 31 5.37 30.55 -16.53
C VAL A 31 4.88 31.70 -15.66
N SER A 32 4.58 32.87 -16.24
CA SER A 32 3.98 33.99 -15.51
C SER A 32 2.60 33.63 -14.96
N ASP A 33 1.77 32.93 -15.73
CA ASP A 33 0.45 32.48 -15.29
C ASP A 33 0.55 31.47 -14.13
N LEU A 34 1.46 30.49 -14.23
CA LEU A 34 1.72 29.54 -13.15
C LEU A 34 2.20 30.26 -11.88
N ALA A 35 3.12 31.21 -12.02
CA ALA A 35 3.61 32.01 -10.89
C ALA A 35 2.48 32.83 -10.24
N ALA A 36 1.55 33.36 -11.04
CA ALA A 36 0.37 34.05 -10.54
C ALA A 36 -0.54 33.10 -9.74
N ILE A 37 -0.81 31.89 -10.25
CA ILE A 37 -1.61 30.88 -9.55
C ILE A 37 -0.97 30.52 -8.20
N VAL A 38 0.33 30.23 -8.18
CA VAL A 38 1.07 29.90 -6.95
C VAL A 38 1.02 31.07 -5.96
N SER A 39 1.13 32.32 -6.45
CA SER A 39 1.06 33.51 -5.61
C SER A 39 -0.32 33.70 -4.95
N VAL A 40 -1.39 33.31 -5.65
CA VAL A 40 -2.77 33.38 -5.12
C VAL A 40 -3.01 32.22 -4.17
N ALA A 41 -2.55 31.01 -4.50
CA ALA A 41 -2.65 29.84 -3.65
C ALA A 41 -1.98 30.06 -2.28
N ASN A 42 -0.80 30.68 -2.26
CA ASN A 42 -0.11 31.03 -1.01
C ASN A 42 -0.82 32.09 -0.16
N LYS A 43 -1.78 32.83 -0.72
CA LYS A 43 -2.60 33.82 0.00
C LYS A 43 -3.92 33.23 0.48
N LEU A 44 -4.23 31.99 0.11
CA LEU A 44 -5.38 31.30 0.66
C LEU A 44 -5.17 31.19 2.18
N PRO A 45 -6.21 31.47 3.00
CA PRO A 45 -6.09 31.27 4.43
C PRO A 45 -5.68 29.80 4.67
N ALA A 46 -4.82 29.57 5.65
CA ALA A 46 -4.51 28.20 6.08
C ALA A 46 -5.83 27.52 6.44
N GLU A 47 -6.33 26.70 5.53
CA GLU A 47 -7.61 26.02 5.63
C GLU A 47 -7.59 25.19 6.92
N VAL A 48 -8.53 25.49 7.81
CA VAL A 48 -8.99 24.75 9.00
C VAL A 48 -7.96 23.77 9.59
N GLU A 49 -7.51 24.05 10.82
CA GLU A 49 -6.69 23.12 11.59
C GLU A 49 -7.32 21.71 11.54
N PRO A 50 -6.59 20.71 11.00
CA PRO A 50 -7.14 19.37 10.87
C PRO A 50 -7.60 18.87 12.24
N PRO A 51 -8.76 18.23 12.35
CA PRO A 51 -9.28 17.77 13.63
C PRO A 51 -8.24 16.92 14.36
N ALA A 52 -8.03 17.16 15.65
CA ALA A 52 -6.94 16.57 16.45
C ALA A 52 -6.82 15.04 16.32
N ARG A 53 -7.94 14.33 16.10
CA ARG A 53 -7.95 12.87 15.87
C ARG A 53 -7.09 12.44 14.66
N VAL A 54 -7.01 13.27 13.62
CA VAL A 54 -6.24 12.98 12.40
C VAL A 54 -4.75 13.01 12.73
N TRP A 55 -4.28 14.00 13.50
CA TRP A 55 -2.91 14.07 13.97
C TRP A 55 -2.53 12.92 14.89
N VAL A 56 -3.43 12.52 15.78
CA VAL A 56 -3.22 11.36 16.65
C VAL A 56 -3.11 10.06 15.83
N SER A 57 -4.01 9.86 14.86
CA SER A 57 -3.98 8.68 13.98
C SER A 57 -2.70 8.63 13.14
N LEU A 58 -2.29 9.75 12.56
CA LEU A 58 -1.04 9.85 11.79
C LEU A 58 0.17 9.53 12.66
N ARG A 59 0.21 10.06 13.89
CA ARG A 59 1.29 9.77 14.82
C ARG A 59 1.37 8.28 15.15
N THR A 60 0.25 7.66 15.49
CA THR A 60 0.22 6.22 15.80
C THR A 60 0.65 5.38 14.61
N GLN A 61 0.29 5.78 13.40
CA GLN A 61 0.69 5.08 12.18
C GLN A 61 2.20 5.23 11.91
N LEU A 62 2.76 6.42 12.09
CA LEU A 62 4.20 6.68 11.94
C LEU A 62 5.05 6.00 13.02
N GLU A 63 4.51 5.77 14.22
CA GLU A 63 5.14 4.98 15.28
C GLU A 63 5.15 3.48 14.94
N LEU A 64 4.05 2.96 14.37
CA LEU A 64 3.96 1.57 13.89
C LEU A 64 4.89 1.31 12.70
N GLU A 65 5.01 2.28 11.79
CA GLU A 65 5.95 2.26 10.66
C GLU A 65 7.41 2.50 11.12
N GLY A 66 7.63 2.85 12.40
CA GLY A 66 8.94 3.04 13.00
C GLY A 66 9.69 4.30 12.53
N ILE A 67 8.99 5.21 11.86
CA ILE A 67 9.51 6.48 11.32
C ILE A 67 9.71 7.50 12.43
N ILE A 68 8.81 7.51 13.43
CA ILE A 68 8.96 8.34 14.64
C ILE A 68 9.33 7.41 15.81
N LYS A 69 10.59 7.50 16.27
CA LYS A 69 10.99 6.98 17.58
C LYS A 69 10.95 8.12 18.57
N GLU A 70 10.22 7.93 19.65
CA GLU A 70 9.96 8.94 20.66
C GLU A 70 11.26 9.47 21.28
N PRO A 71 11.62 10.76 21.09
CA PRO A 71 12.74 11.36 21.82
C PRO A 71 12.22 11.69 23.21
N VAL A 72 12.36 10.75 24.14
CA VAL A 72 12.12 11.02 25.56
C VAL A 72 13.11 12.11 26.01
N ALA A 73 12.54 13.28 26.30
CA ALA A 73 13.19 14.39 26.93
C ALA A 73 13.94 13.90 28.19
N ALA A 74 15.25 14.05 28.20
CA ALA A 74 16.06 13.77 29.37
C ALA A 74 15.92 14.92 30.38
N PRO A 75 15.67 14.62 31.66
CA PRO A 75 16.37 15.28 32.74
C PRO A 75 17.60 14.44 33.13
N SER A 76 18.75 15.10 33.14
CA SER A 76 19.93 14.84 33.98
C SER A 76 20.59 13.44 33.97
N GLU A 77 21.80 13.41 33.40
CA GLU A 77 23.02 12.69 33.81
C GLU A 77 23.04 11.16 34.00
N GLU A 78 21.94 10.42 33.90
CA GLU A 78 21.98 8.96 34.09
C GLU A 78 22.15 8.13 32.79
N SER A 79 22.05 8.77 31.61
CA SER A 79 22.02 8.08 30.32
C SER A 79 23.35 7.42 29.89
N LEU A 80 24.47 7.79 30.51
CA LEU A 80 25.77 7.19 30.23
C LEU A 80 26.04 5.89 31.03
N SER A 81 25.26 5.62 32.08
CA SER A 81 25.48 4.43 32.93
C SER A 81 24.85 3.16 32.33
N TRP A 82 23.66 3.28 31.74
CA TRP A 82 22.92 2.15 31.15
C TRP A 82 23.64 1.52 29.95
N TRP A 83 24.28 2.32 29.09
CA TRP A 83 25.03 1.82 27.93
C TRP A 83 26.26 0.97 28.31
N ARG A 84 26.87 1.22 29.48
CA ARG A 84 27.94 0.34 29.99
C ARG A 84 27.40 -0.98 30.50
N GLY A 85 26.20 -1.01 31.11
CA GLY A 85 25.53 -2.24 31.54
C GLY A 85 25.13 -3.15 30.37
N PHE A 86 24.66 -2.56 29.27
CA PHE A 86 24.26 -3.30 28.07
C PHE A 86 25.44 -3.98 27.35
N SER A 87 26.61 -3.32 27.28
CA SER A 87 27.82 -3.92 26.70
C SER A 87 28.39 -5.08 27.55
N GLY A 88 28.12 -5.11 28.86
CA GLY A 88 28.55 -6.17 29.76
C GLY A 88 27.74 -7.46 29.61
N LEU A 89 26.47 -7.34 29.21
CA LEU A 89 25.56 -8.47 29.05
C LEU A 89 25.82 -9.30 27.78
N PHE A 90 26.49 -8.71 26.78
CA PHE A 90 26.94 -9.43 25.58
C PHE A 90 28.22 -10.26 25.80
N ARG A 91 28.90 -10.12 26.95
CA ARG A 91 30.18 -10.80 27.21
C ARG A 91 30.06 -12.06 28.07
N SER A 92 28.92 -12.32 28.72
CA SER A 92 28.81 -13.31 29.80
C SER A 92 27.86 -14.51 29.57
N ARG A 93 27.22 -14.66 28.41
CA ARG A 93 26.31 -15.80 28.14
C ARG A 93 26.85 -16.80 27.11
N ALA A 94 28.13 -17.16 27.22
CA ALA A 94 28.78 -18.13 26.34
C ALA A 94 28.77 -19.60 26.82
N LEU A 95 28.20 -19.96 27.98
CA LEU A 95 28.40 -21.33 28.54
C LEU A 95 27.16 -22.08 29.03
N ALA A 96 25.94 -21.74 28.59
CA ALA A 96 24.73 -22.46 29.02
C ALA A 96 23.66 -22.71 27.93
N THR A 97 24.04 -22.78 26.65
CA THR A 97 23.11 -23.10 25.53
C THR A 97 23.39 -24.43 24.83
N VAL A 98 24.37 -25.22 25.31
CA VAL A 98 24.84 -26.42 24.59
C VAL A 98 23.81 -27.55 24.59
N MET A 99 22.98 -27.69 25.63
CA MET A 99 22.05 -28.83 25.71
C MET A 99 20.76 -28.65 24.90
N ALA A 100 20.23 -27.43 24.77
CA ALA A 100 19.01 -27.17 24.01
C ALA A 100 19.26 -27.15 22.49
N GLY A 101 20.44 -26.69 22.05
CA GLY A 101 20.82 -26.69 20.64
C GLY A 101 21.00 -28.10 20.06
N ALA A 102 21.53 -29.05 20.85
CA ALA A 102 21.77 -30.42 20.40
C ALA A 102 20.46 -31.17 20.06
N LEU A 103 19.38 -30.92 20.80
CA LEU A 103 18.08 -31.56 20.54
C LEU A 103 17.40 -31.02 19.27
N ILE A 104 17.55 -29.72 18.99
CA ILE A 104 17.01 -29.09 17.77
C ILE A 104 17.77 -29.57 16.53
N VAL A 105 19.10 -29.72 16.62
CA VAL A 105 19.91 -30.23 15.51
C VAL A 105 19.65 -31.72 15.25
N ALA A 106 19.47 -32.54 16.30
CA ALA A 106 19.12 -33.95 16.13
C ALA A 106 17.74 -34.14 15.46
N ALA A 107 16.74 -33.31 15.83
CA ALA A 107 15.43 -33.30 15.18
C ALA A 107 15.52 -32.86 13.70
N ALA A 108 16.35 -31.85 13.39
CA ALA A 108 16.57 -31.39 12.02
C ALA A 108 17.23 -32.46 11.14
N ILE A 109 18.20 -33.22 11.67
CA ILE A 109 18.87 -34.29 10.92
C ILE A 109 17.94 -35.49 10.66
N LEU A 110 17.03 -35.79 11.59
CA LEU A 110 15.99 -36.82 11.38
C LEU A 110 14.97 -36.38 10.32
N GLN A 111 14.58 -35.10 10.29
CA GLN A 111 13.72 -34.52 9.25
C GLN A 111 14.38 -34.55 7.86
N LEU A 112 15.69 -34.28 7.77
CA LEU A 112 16.47 -34.35 6.53
C LEU A 112 16.68 -35.79 6.01
N ARG A 113 16.53 -36.79 6.89
CA ARG A 113 16.63 -38.22 6.51
C ARG A 113 15.30 -38.84 6.10
N GLN A 114 14.18 -38.17 6.38
CA GLN A 114 12.91 -38.56 5.81
C GLN A 114 12.82 -37.95 4.41
N PRO A 115 12.72 -38.76 3.35
CA PRO A 115 12.23 -38.25 2.09
C PRO A 115 10.74 -37.97 2.30
N SER A 116 10.42 -36.79 2.82
CA SER A 116 9.05 -36.30 2.78
C SER A 116 8.69 -36.10 1.32
N GLU A 117 7.82 -36.98 0.83
CA GLU A 117 7.04 -36.77 -0.39
C GLU A 117 6.53 -35.34 -0.42
N LEU A 118 6.85 -34.64 -1.51
CA LEU A 118 6.32 -33.34 -1.85
C LEU A 118 4.79 -33.40 -1.82
N PRO A 119 4.09 -32.60 -1.00
CA PRO A 119 2.77 -32.16 -1.40
C PRO A 119 3.01 -31.21 -2.58
N SER A 120 2.57 -31.64 -3.76
CA SER A 120 2.43 -30.85 -4.96
C SER A 120 1.95 -29.44 -4.63
N SER A 121 2.59 -28.43 -5.25
CA SER A 121 2.09 -27.06 -5.35
C SER A 121 0.56 -27.06 -5.42
N PRO A 122 -0.15 -26.27 -4.59
CA PRO A 122 -1.55 -25.99 -4.91
C PRO A 122 -1.56 -25.41 -6.35
N PRO A 123 -2.51 -25.80 -7.19
CA PRO A 123 -2.64 -25.23 -8.52
C PRO A 123 -2.76 -23.71 -8.38
N PRO A 124 -2.23 -22.91 -9.33
CA PRO A 124 -2.52 -21.48 -9.36
C PRO A 124 -4.06 -21.32 -9.27
N PRO A 125 -4.57 -20.34 -8.52
CA PRO A 125 -6.01 -20.10 -8.49
C PRO A 125 -6.50 -20.01 -9.92
N ASP A 126 -7.44 -20.87 -10.27
CA ASP A 126 -8.04 -20.87 -11.59
C ASP A 126 -8.81 -19.56 -11.72
N ILE A 127 -8.22 -18.60 -12.44
CA ILE A 127 -8.77 -17.26 -12.63
C ILE A 127 -10.20 -17.35 -13.19
N GLY A 128 -10.53 -18.42 -13.92
CA GLY A 128 -11.88 -18.68 -14.39
C GLY A 128 -12.88 -19.05 -13.28
N GLN A 129 -12.43 -19.71 -12.20
CA GLN A 129 -13.28 -20.01 -11.05
C GLN A 129 -13.53 -18.76 -10.19
N THR A 130 -12.50 -17.93 -9.97
CA THR A 130 -12.67 -16.67 -9.23
C THR A 130 -13.60 -15.72 -9.97
N ALA A 131 -13.47 -15.62 -11.29
CA ALA A 131 -14.37 -14.83 -12.14
C ALA A 131 -15.84 -15.25 -11.97
N LYS A 132 -16.11 -16.56 -12.01
CA LYS A 132 -17.47 -17.08 -11.90
C LYS A 132 -18.10 -16.80 -10.54
N LEU A 133 -17.36 -17.01 -9.46
CA LEU A 133 -17.83 -16.75 -8.10
C LEU A 133 -18.13 -15.26 -7.87
N LEU A 134 -17.24 -14.37 -8.33
CA LEU A 134 -17.42 -12.93 -8.22
C LEU A 134 -18.63 -12.43 -9.03
N ASN A 135 -18.88 -13.02 -10.20
CA ASN A 135 -20.04 -12.70 -11.02
C ASN A 135 -21.36 -13.18 -10.38
N GLU A 136 -21.38 -14.37 -9.77
CA GLU A 136 -22.54 -14.85 -9.00
C GLU A 136 -22.83 -13.94 -7.79
N GLN A 137 -21.78 -13.52 -7.09
CA GLN A 137 -21.86 -12.62 -5.94
C GLN A 137 -22.34 -11.21 -6.32
N GLU A 138 -21.91 -10.67 -7.46
CA GLU A 138 -22.39 -9.39 -7.97
C GLU A 138 -23.88 -9.43 -8.32
N VAL A 139 -24.35 -10.51 -8.95
CA VAL A 139 -25.77 -10.68 -9.28
C VAL A 139 -26.62 -10.73 -8.01
N ASP A 140 -26.18 -11.45 -6.99
CA ASP A 140 -26.87 -11.51 -5.70
C ASP A 140 -26.94 -10.13 -5.03
N LEU A 141 -25.81 -9.40 -5.05
CA LEU A 141 -25.74 -8.02 -4.59
C LEU A 141 -26.69 -7.10 -5.33
N ARG A 142 -26.71 -7.12 -6.67
CA ARG A 142 -27.64 -6.31 -7.49
C ARG A 142 -29.10 -6.60 -7.14
N ASN A 143 -29.44 -7.86 -6.87
CA ASN A 143 -30.79 -8.24 -6.46
C ASN A 143 -31.16 -7.68 -5.07
N MET A 144 -30.20 -7.61 -4.14
CA MET A 144 -30.41 -7.00 -2.81
C MET A 144 -30.40 -5.46 -2.83
N HIS A 145 -29.61 -4.83 -3.72
CA HIS A 145 -29.33 -3.38 -3.68
C HIS A 145 -30.42 -2.50 -4.30
N LEU A 146 -31.57 -3.05 -4.72
CA LEU A 146 -32.70 -2.29 -5.28
C LEU A 146 -33.35 -1.29 -4.30
N THR A 147 -32.86 -1.19 -3.07
CA THR A 147 -33.45 -0.39 -1.98
C THR A 147 -32.56 0.75 -1.47
N SER A 148 -31.26 0.78 -1.82
CA SER A 148 -30.29 1.75 -1.26
C SER A 148 -29.84 2.74 -2.33
N THR A 149 -30.17 4.03 -2.15
CA THR A 149 -29.87 5.14 -3.09
C THR A 149 -28.97 6.20 -2.46
N SER A 150 -28.04 5.80 -1.59
CA SER A 150 -27.07 6.74 -1.00
C SER A 150 -26.10 7.25 -2.09
N PRO A 151 -25.65 8.52 -2.05
CA PRO A 151 -24.61 9.01 -2.98
C PRO A 151 -23.33 8.19 -2.94
N VAL A 152 -22.99 7.58 -1.80
CA VAL A 152 -21.82 6.69 -1.67
C VAL A 152 -22.08 5.32 -2.32
N ASP A 153 -23.32 4.83 -2.36
CA ASP A 153 -23.66 3.60 -3.10
C ASP A 153 -23.50 3.82 -4.60
N ILE A 154 -23.90 5.00 -5.09
CA ILE A 154 -23.74 5.39 -6.50
C ILE A 154 -22.26 5.46 -6.88
N ALA A 155 -21.41 6.06 -6.03
CA ALA A 155 -19.97 6.12 -6.27
C ALA A 155 -19.34 4.72 -6.29
N LEU A 156 -19.69 3.87 -5.32
CA LEU A 156 -19.17 2.51 -5.24
C LEU A 156 -19.62 1.63 -6.42
N GLN A 157 -20.83 1.86 -6.92
CA GLN A 157 -21.33 1.21 -8.14
C GLN A 157 -20.57 1.70 -9.40
N GLN A 158 -20.18 2.97 -9.45
CA GLN A 158 -19.33 3.50 -10.52
C GLN A 158 -17.93 2.87 -10.48
N ASP A 159 -17.34 2.75 -9.29
CA ASP A 159 -16.03 2.11 -9.10
C ASP A 159 -16.06 0.63 -9.50
N LEU A 160 -17.14 -0.08 -9.16
CA LEU A 160 -17.33 -1.47 -9.57
C LEU A 160 -17.43 -1.58 -11.10
N GLN A 161 -18.21 -0.71 -11.75
CA GLN A 161 -18.32 -0.69 -13.21
C GLN A 161 -16.96 -0.44 -13.88
N GLN A 162 -16.14 0.45 -13.31
CA GLN A 162 -14.80 0.72 -13.83
C GLN A 162 -13.88 -0.51 -13.72
N VAL A 163 -13.94 -1.24 -12.60
CA VAL A 163 -13.17 -2.48 -12.42
C VAL A 163 -13.65 -3.56 -13.39
N ASP A 164 -14.96 -3.67 -13.63
CA ASP A 164 -15.52 -4.63 -14.59
C ASP A 164 -15.08 -4.36 -16.03
N ASP A 165 -15.09 -3.08 -16.44
CA ASP A 165 -14.60 -2.67 -17.76
C ASP A 165 -13.10 -3.00 -17.92
N PHE A 166 -12.30 -2.77 -16.87
CA PHE A 166 -10.88 -3.11 -16.85
C PHE A 166 -10.64 -4.63 -16.94
N ILE A 167 -11.39 -5.45 -16.19
CA ILE A 167 -11.33 -6.91 -16.26
C ILE A 167 -11.64 -7.38 -17.68
N ALA A 168 -12.69 -6.84 -18.31
CA ALA A 168 -13.07 -7.20 -19.67
C ALA A 168 -11.97 -6.87 -20.70
N ASP A 169 -11.24 -5.78 -20.49
CA ASP A 169 -10.10 -5.39 -21.33
C ASP A 169 -8.91 -6.32 -21.13
N CYS A 170 -8.56 -6.66 -19.89
CA CYS A 170 -7.51 -7.63 -19.57
C CYS A 170 -7.83 -9.02 -20.14
N GLU A 171 -9.08 -9.49 -20.03
CA GLU A 171 -9.51 -10.76 -20.61
C GLU A 171 -9.43 -10.77 -22.14
N ARG A 172 -9.76 -9.65 -22.79
CA ARG A 172 -9.61 -9.51 -24.24
C ARG A 172 -8.15 -9.59 -24.64
N HIS A 173 -7.27 -8.92 -23.89
CA HIS A 173 -5.84 -8.95 -24.13
C HIS A 173 -5.25 -10.36 -23.96
N LEU A 174 -5.66 -11.08 -22.92
CA LEU A 174 -5.22 -12.46 -22.68
C LEU A 174 -5.75 -13.46 -23.72
N LYS A 175 -6.90 -13.18 -24.36
CA LYS A 175 -7.37 -13.98 -25.51
C LYS A 175 -6.46 -13.80 -26.73
N GLU A 176 -5.92 -12.59 -26.93
CA GLU A 176 -5.01 -12.29 -28.03
C GLU A 176 -3.58 -12.76 -27.75
N VAL A 177 -3.12 -12.61 -26.51
CA VAL A 177 -1.77 -12.99 -26.06
C VAL A 177 -1.86 -13.87 -24.80
N PRO A 178 -2.06 -15.20 -24.95
CA PRO A 178 -2.31 -16.11 -23.83
C PRO A 178 -1.12 -16.32 -22.89
N ARG A 179 0.07 -15.83 -23.27
CA ARG A 179 1.34 -16.08 -22.58
C ARG A 179 1.94 -14.78 -22.00
N ASP A 180 1.12 -13.74 -21.85
CA ASP A 180 1.49 -12.52 -21.15
C ASP A 180 1.28 -12.69 -19.64
N ASP A 181 2.36 -12.98 -18.93
CA ASP A 181 2.33 -13.17 -17.48
C ASP A 181 1.97 -11.87 -16.72
N LEU A 182 2.30 -10.70 -17.27
CA LEU A 182 1.98 -9.41 -16.65
C LEU A 182 0.48 -9.11 -16.73
N ALA A 183 -0.16 -9.39 -17.88
CA ALA A 183 -1.60 -9.24 -18.00
C ALA A 183 -2.38 -10.20 -17.09
N ARG A 184 -1.81 -11.37 -16.76
CA ARG A 184 -2.41 -12.30 -15.79
C ARG A 184 -2.32 -11.76 -14.36
N GLU A 185 -1.23 -11.11 -14.00
CA GLU A 185 -1.06 -10.45 -12.70
C GLU A 185 -2.05 -9.28 -12.54
N TYR A 186 -2.18 -8.42 -13.56
CA TYR A 186 -3.19 -7.36 -13.55
C TYR A 186 -4.62 -7.89 -13.46
N LEU A 187 -4.91 -9.01 -14.14
CA LEU A 187 -6.22 -9.64 -14.05
C LEU A 187 -6.49 -10.19 -12.63
N SER A 188 -5.49 -10.80 -11.98
CA SER A 188 -5.65 -11.27 -10.60
C SER A 188 -5.85 -10.12 -9.61
N ASP A 189 -5.12 -9.02 -9.77
CA ASP A 189 -5.26 -7.84 -8.91
C ASP A 189 -6.63 -7.18 -9.09
N ALA A 190 -7.12 -7.08 -10.33
CA ALA A 190 -8.45 -6.56 -10.61
C ALA A 190 -9.55 -7.43 -9.99
N TYR A 191 -9.42 -8.76 -10.03
CA TYR A 191 -10.36 -9.67 -9.37
C TYR A 191 -10.33 -9.52 -7.85
N GLN A 192 -9.16 -9.30 -7.25
CA GLN A 192 -9.03 -9.03 -5.82
C GLN A 192 -9.73 -7.72 -5.45
N GLN A 193 -9.50 -6.65 -6.23
CA GLN A 193 -10.16 -5.37 -6.04
C GLN A 193 -11.70 -5.48 -6.16
N LYS A 194 -12.18 -6.24 -7.14
CA LYS A 194 -13.62 -6.53 -7.28
C LYS A 194 -14.18 -7.21 -6.02
N ALA A 195 -13.48 -8.19 -5.46
CA ALA A 195 -13.90 -8.87 -4.25
C ALA A 195 -14.04 -7.92 -3.04
N GLU A 196 -13.09 -6.99 -2.89
CA GLU A 196 -13.10 -5.98 -1.82
C GLU A 196 -14.27 -5.01 -1.96
N LEU A 197 -14.53 -4.52 -3.18
CA LEU A 197 -15.66 -3.63 -3.47
C LEU A 197 -17.00 -4.33 -3.19
N LEU A 198 -17.16 -5.57 -3.65
CA LEU A 198 -18.37 -6.36 -3.38
C LEU A 198 -18.54 -6.61 -1.87
N SER A 199 -17.46 -6.89 -1.13
CA SER A 199 -17.51 -7.03 0.34
C SER A 199 -18.01 -5.74 1.00
N ALA A 200 -17.43 -4.60 0.64
CA ALA A 200 -17.83 -3.30 1.17
C ALA A 200 -19.31 -2.98 0.88
N MET A 201 -19.79 -3.31 -0.33
CA MET A 201 -21.20 -3.17 -0.72
C MET A 201 -22.13 -4.06 0.12
N MET A 202 -21.76 -5.31 0.40
CA MET A 202 -22.58 -6.22 1.22
C MET A 202 -22.62 -5.79 2.69
N ASP A 203 -21.48 -5.45 3.28
CA ASP A 203 -21.41 -5.01 4.67
C ASP A 203 -22.29 -3.78 4.90
N ARG A 204 -22.27 -2.86 3.92
CA ARG A 204 -23.11 -1.68 3.95
C ARG A 204 -24.57 -2.00 3.71
N GLY A 205 -24.89 -2.85 2.74
CA GLY A 205 -26.26 -3.32 2.48
C GLY A 205 -26.90 -4.02 3.68
N ARG A 206 -26.09 -4.72 4.50
CA ARG A 206 -26.53 -5.31 5.77
C ARG A 206 -26.78 -4.27 6.85
N SER A 207 -25.97 -3.22 6.91
CA SER A 207 -26.09 -2.17 7.94
C SER A 207 -27.33 -1.29 7.80
N VAL A 208 -28.00 -1.27 6.64
CA VAL A 208 -29.19 -0.44 6.40
C VAL A 208 -30.52 -1.17 6.66
N ASN A 209 -30.48 -2.48 6.91
CA ASN A 209 -31.63 -3.31 7.31
C ASN A 209 -31.61 -3.59 8.81
#